data_AF-A0AAF0UVH1-F1
#
_entry.id   AF-A0AAF0UVH1-F1
#
_cell.length_a   1.000
_cell.length_b   1.000
_cell.length_c   1.000
_cell.angle_alpha   90.00
_cell.angle_beta   90.00
_cell.angle_gamma   90.00
#
_symmetry.space_group_name_H-M   'P 1'
#
loop_
_entity.id
_entity.type
_entity.pdbx_description
1 polymer ?
#
loop_
_entity_poly.entity_id
_entity_poly.type
_entity_poly.pdbx_seq_one_letter_code
_entity_poly.pdbx_strand_id
1 'polypeptide(L)'
;MEKKREGFLEGLKEKKGSSIIPKGKAKRIREKTLAKTNKFLDRYIEDYDFQFLYDKVSGCFANALWKDMELYNEGKFYELSLAAKWCLSLDSSYDKSLLMCESVGRKLFPYDEYMDLEDVHYAYRVRNRLRKEVLVPLPKVLEIPEVYICANNWEELPYKRVPSIAMKMYKELFYKHNKERFKQYLEDVQNGKTTIAAGALLPHEIIASLKDSTGPEVAELQWNRMVGDLAKKGKLTNCMAICDVSGSMSGTPMEVCVALGLLISELSEEPWKGKLITFSRNPEFHMVKGKTLSEKTNFIRRMDWGGNTAFQKVF
;
A
#
# COMPACT_ATOMS: atom_id res chain seq x y z
N MET A 1 9.89 12.31 31.70
CA MET A 1 10.13 11.32 30.62
C MET A 1 11.05 10.19 31.07
N GLU A 2 12.03 10.42 31.96
CA GLU A 2 12.95 9.38 32.48
C GLU A 2 12.25 8.23 33.23
N LYS A 3 11.37 8.50 34.21
CA LYS A 3 10.61 7.45 34.92
C LYS A 3 9.81 6.51 34.01
N LYS A 4 9.28 7.01 32.88
CA LYS A 4 8.53 6.19 31.90
C LYS A 4 9.44 5.29 31.06
N ARG A 5 10.71 5.67 30.88
CA ARG A 5 11.73 4.90 30.15
C ARG A 5 12.34 3.80 31.01
N GLU A 6 12.54 4.07 32.29
CA GLU A 6 13.06 3.09 33.25
C GLU A 6 12.13 1.87 33.36
N GLY A 7 10.82 2.07 33.51
CA GLY A 7 9.87 0.94 33.63
C GLY A 7 9.77 0.05 32.39
N PHE A 8 9.89 0.60 31.16
CA PHE A 8 9.92 -0.24 29.95
C PHE A 8 11.22 -1.05 29.88
N LEU A 9 12.38 -0.42 30.13
CA LEU A 9 13.67 -1.11 30.15
C LEU A 9 13.73 -2.18 31.26
N GLU A 10 13.17 -1.91 32.42
CA GLU A 10 13.09 -2.83 33.56
C GLU A 10 12.18 -4.04 33.24
N GLY A 11 10.99 -3.80 32.70
CA GLY A 11 10.11 -4.85 32.20
C GLY A 11 10.70 -5.71 31.08
N LEU A 12 11.54 -5.12 30.22
CA LEU A 12 12.28 -5.84 29.20
C LEU A 12 13.37 -6.75 29.81
N LYS A 13 14.06 -6.29 30.85
CA LYS A 13 15.07 -7.09 31.59
C LYS A 13 14.43 -8.26 32.32
N GLU A 14 13.26 -8.06 32.96
CA GLU A 14 12.50 -9.14 33.62
C GLU A 14 12.07 -10.23 32.61
N LYS A 15 11.55 -9.82 31.44
CA LYS A 15 11.14 -10.76 30.37
C LYS A 15 12.29 -11.60 29.82
N LYS A 16 13.52 -11.06 29.80
CA LYS A 16 14.72 -11.81 29.42
C LYS A 16 15.05 -12.91 30.44
N GLY A 17 14.74 -12.70 31.72
CA GLY A 17 15.00 -13.66 32.81
C GLY A 17 13.92 -14.74 33.02
N SER A 18 12.67 -14.50 32.64
CA SER A 18 11.51 -15.35 33.02
C SER A 18 11.16 -16.48 32.03
N SER A 19 12.08 -16.95 31.19
CA SER A 19 11.74 -17.86 30.08
C SER A 19 11.49 -19.32 30.50
N ILE A 20 10.22 -19.69 30.74
CA ILE A 20 9.79 -21.08 30.96
C ILE A 20 9.69 -21.83 29.61
N ILE A 21 10.27 -23.02 29.51
CA ILE A 21 10.35 -23.84 28.28
C ILE A 21 9.21 -24.88 28.19
N PRO A 22 8.27 -24.81 27.23
CA PRO A 22 7.19 -25.81 27.07
C PRO A 22 7.50 -26.89 25.99
N LYS A 23 6.69 -27.96 25.88
CA LYS A 23 6.88 -29.14 24.97
C LYS A 23 5.98 -29.13 23.70
N GLY A 24 6.43 -29.75 22.57
CA GLY A 24 5.60 -30.07 21.37
C GLY A 24 5.97 -29.38 20.02
N LYS A 25 5.21 -29.55 18.91
CA LYS A 25 5.46 -28.84 17.62
C LYS A 25 5.25 -27.32 17.72
N ALA A 26 4.33 -26.88 18.58
CA ALA A 26 4.16 -25.48 18.95
C ALA A 26 5.38 -24.89 19.69
N LYS A 27 6.24 -25.76 20.26
CA LYS A 27 7.52 -25.37 20.89
C LYS A 27 8.43 -24.70 19.87
N ARG A 28 8.67 -25.32 18.71
CA ARG A 28 9.64 -24.81 17.73
C ARG A 28 9.29 -23.42 17.19
N ILE A 29 8.00 -23.13 16.98
CA ILE A 29 7.53 -21.80 16.54
C ILE A 29 7.68 -20.78 17.68
N ARG A 30 7.32 -21.15 18.91
CA ARG A 30 7.48 -20.29 20.10
C ARG A 30 8.96 -20.03 20.42
N GLU A 31 9.83 -21.03 20.31
CA GLU A 31 11.29 -20.90 20.46
C GLU A 31 11.88 -19.96 19.44
N LYS A 32 11.51 -20.09 18.15
CA LYS A 32 11.94 -19.14 17.12
C LYS A 32 11.49 -17.71 17.41
N THR A 33 10.28 -17.56 17.95
CA THR A 33 9.72 -16.24 18.30
C THR A 33 10.45 -15.66 19.51
N LEU A 34 10.69 -16.46 20.55
CA LEU A 34 11.47 -16.10 21.73
C LEU A 34 12.90 -15.72 21.36
N ALA A 35 13.57 -16.48 20.49
CA ALA A 35 14.91 -16.17 20.02
C ALA A 35 14.96 -14.82 19.29
N LYS A 36 13.96 -14.51 18.45
CA LYS A 36 13.84 -13.20 17.81
C LYS A 36 13.61 -12.08 18.82
N THR A 37 12.76 -12.33 19.81
CA THR A 37 12.47 -11.37 20.89
C THR A 37 13.75 -11.09 21.68
N ASN A 38 14.46 -12.12 22.12
CA ASN A 38 15.72 -11.97 22.85
C ASN A 38 16.77 -11.21 22.03
N LYS A 39 16.92 -11.54 20.74
CA LYS A 39 17.81 -10.78 19.84
C LYS A 39 17.41 -9.31 19.74
N PHE A 40 16.12 -9.00 19.74
CA PHE A 40 15.64 -7.62 19.80
C PHE A 40 16.01 -6.97 21.14
N LEU A 41 15.79 -7.65 22.27
CA LEU A 41 16.11 -7.12 23.61
C LEU A 41 17.61 -6.84 23.75
N ASP A 42 18.45 -7.75 23.30
CA ASP A 42 19.91 -7.60 23.32
C ASP A 42 20.30 -6.36 22.52
N ARG A 43 19.81 -6.25 21.28
CA ARG A 43 20.08 -5.08 20.44
C ARG A 43 19.53 -3.79 21.03
N TYR A 44 18.34 -3.81 21.63
CA TYR A 44 17.73 -2.63 22.24
C TYR A 44 18.51 -2.11 23.46
N ILE A 45 19.20 -3.00 24.17
CA ILE A 45 20.01 -2.65 25.34
C ILE A 45 21.42 -2.22 24.92
N GLU A 46 22.01 -2.87 23.92
CA GLU A 46 23.43 -2.71 23.57
C GLU A 46 23.68 -1.67 22.46
N ASP A 47 22.74 -1.45 21.55
CA ASP A 47 22.88 -0.58 20.37
C ASP A 47 22.05 0.70 20.56
N TYR A 48 22.74 1.80 20.89
CA TYR A 48 22.12 3.11 21.15
C TYR A 48 21.38 3.67 19.93
N ASP A 49 21.96 3.51 18.72
CA ASP A 49 21.34 4.02 17.50
C ASP A 49 20.04 3.27 17.20
N PHE A 50 20.05 1.94 17.38
CA PHE A 50 18.84 1.14 17.26
C PHE A 50 17.79 1.49 18.31
N GLN A 51 18.20 1.66 19.57
CA GLN A 51 17.31 2.08 20.65
C GLN A 51 16.64 3.43 20.33
N PHE A 52 17.43 4.42 19.94
CA PHE A 52 16.93 5.74 19.56
C PHE A 52 15.95 5.66 18.39
N LEU A 53 16.29 4.92 17.32
CA LEU A 53 15.42 4.73 16.17
C LEU A 53 14.09 4.07 16.58
N TYR A 54 14.15 2.99 17.36
CA TYR A 54 12.97 2.28 17.85
C TYR A 54 12.05 3.19 18.68
N ASP A 55 12.62 3.98 19.58
CA ASP A 55 11.86 4.91 20.41
C ASP A 55 11.22 6.03 19.59
N LYS A 56 11.91 6.53 18.57
CA LYS A 56 11.33 7.51 17.63
C LYS A 56 10.20 6.92 16.80
N VAL A 57 10.34 5.70 16.30
CA VAL A 57 9.30 5.02 15.51
C VAL A 57 8.06 4.77 16.38
N SER A 58 8.23 4.15 17.55
CA SER A 58 7.11 3.89 18.48
C SER A 58 6.46 5.18 18.98
N GLY A 59 7.25 6.24 19.24
CA GLY A 59 6.75 7.57 19.58
C GLY A 59 5.94 8.22 18.46
N CYS A 60 6.38 8.07 17.20
CA CYS A 60 5.65 8.55 16.03
C CYS A 60 4.26 7.90 15.93
N PHE A 61 4.19 6.57 16.07
CA PHE A 61 2.91 5.85 16.09
C PHE A 61 2.03 6.27 17.26
N ALA A 62 2.57 6.36 18.48
CA ALA A 62 1.81 6.78 19.65
C ALA A 62 1.22 8.19 19.46
N ASN A 63 2.00 9.16 18.99
CA ASN A 63 1.52 10.52 18.75
C ASN A 63 0.46 10.59 17.65
N ALA A 64 0.64 9.85 16.55
CA ALA A 64 -0.33 9.83 15.45
C ALA A 64 -1.64 9.16 15.88
N LEU A 65 -1.57 8.03 16.58
CA LEU A 65 -2.75 7.34 17.09
C LEU A 65 -3.48 8.15 18.17
N TRP A 66 -2.77 8.89 19.00
CA TRP A 66 -3.39 9.79 19.97
C TRP A 66 -4.23 10.87 19.28
N LYS A 67 -3.68 11.54 18.26
CA LYS A 67 -4.43 12.51 17.45
C LYS A 67 -5.61 11.88 16.72
N ASP A 68 -5.41 10.69 16.14
CA ASP A 68 -6.50 9.97 15.48
C ASP A 68 -7.62 9.62 16.46
N MET A 69 -7.30 9.30 17.72
CA MET A 69 -8.31 9.06 18.76
C MET A 69 -9.06 10.33 19.15
N GLU A 70 -8.41 11.49 19.21
CA GLU A 70 -9.08 12.78 19.42
C GLU A 70 -10.07 13.07 18.29
N LEU A 71 -9.62 12.98 17.03
CA LEU A 71 -10.46 13.17 15.84
C LEU A 71 -11.62 12.16 15.78
N TYR A 72 -11.37 10.92 16.20
CA TYR A 72 -12.40 9.88 16.29
C TYR A 72 -13.49 10.25 17.29
N ASN A 73 -13.10 10.73 18.48
CA ASN A 73 -14.05 11.16 19.50
C ASN A 73 -14.84 12.41 19.09
N GLU A 74 -14.25 13.28 18.26
CA GLU A 74 -14.90 14.44 17.66
C GLU A 74 -15.78 14.11 16.44
N GLY A 75 -15.77 12.86 15.96
CA GLY A 75 -16.49 12.44 14.75
C GLY A 75 -15.87 12.91 13.43
N LYS A 76 -14.63 13.42 13.45
CA LYS A 76 -13.88 13.93 12.28
C LYS A 76 -13.16 12.82 11.52
N PHE A 77 -13.93 11.86 11.04
CA PHE A 77 -13.40 10.61 10.47
C PHE A 77 -12.60 10.79 9.16
N TYR A 78 -12.85 11.87 8.42
CA TYR A 78 -12.13 12.17 7.17
C TYR A 78 -10.73 12.77 7.39
N GLU A 79 -10.44 13.22 8.62
CA GLU A 79 -9.15 13.78 9.01
C GLU A 79 -8.22 12.74 9.63
N LEU A 80 -8.73 11.53 9.88
CA LEU A 80 -7.96 10.43 10.44
C LEU A 80 -6.78 10.06 9.55
N SER A 81 -5.63 9.86 10.16
CA SER A 81 -4.45 9.34 9.50
C SER A 81 -4.57 7.83 9.23
N LEU A 82 -3.63 7.28 8.48
CA LEU A 82 -3.49 5.84 8.29
C LEU A 82 -2.64 5.17 9.39
N ALA A 83 -2.32 5.86 10.49
CA ALA A 83 -1.46 5.32 11.54
C ALA A 83 -1.99 4.00 12.10
N ALA A 84 -3.31 3.89 12.33
CA ALA A 84 -3.93 2.65 12.79
C ALA A 84 -3.85 1.50 11.77
N LYS A 85 -3.79 1.80 10.47
CA LYS A 85 -3.58 0.80 9.40
C LYS A 85 -2.16 0.25 9.43
N TRP A 86 -1.17 1.11 9.65
CA TRP A 86 0.25 0.77 9.58
C TRP A 86 0.85 0.36 10.92
N CYS A 87 0.19 0.68 12.03
CA CYS A 87 0.57 0.19 13.35
C CYS A 87 0.42 -1.33 13.37
N LEU A 88 1.39 -1.99 14.00
CA LEU A 88 1.40 -3.45 14.09
C LEU A 88 0.15 -3.95 14.81
N SER A 89 -0.45 -5.02 14.27
CA SER A 89 -1.51 -5.74 14.99
C SER A 89 -0.93 -6.50 16.17
N LEU A 90 -1.67 -6.50 17.27
CA LEU A 90 -1.32 -7.27 18.47
C LEU A 90 -1.09 -8.74 18.10
N ASP A 91 0.01 -9.30 18.61
CA ASP A 91 0.41 -10.70 18.40
C ASP A 91 0.72 -11.10 16.94
N SER A 92 0.89 -10.11 16.05
CA SER A 92 1.48 -10.32 14.73
C SER A 92 2.92 -10.85 14.85
N SER A 93 3.45 -11.45 13.79
CA SER A 93 4.84 -11.96 13.76
C SER A 93 5.86 -10.87 14.12
N TYR A 94 5.62 -9.64 13.64
CA TYR A 94 6.46 -8.49 13.93
C TYR A 94 6.28 -7.97 15.36
N ASP A 95 5.04 -7.84 15.87
CA ASP A 95 4.80 -7.45 17.27
C ASP A 95 5.45 -8.43 18.24
N LYS A 96 5.30 -9.73 18.00
CA LYS A 96 5.94 -10.77 18.81
C LYS A 96 7.46 -10.72 18.77
N SER A 97 8.06 -10.15 17.72
CA SER A 97 9.52 -10.05 17.58
C SER A 97 10.08 -8.72 18.12
N LEU A 98 9.30 -7.64 18.10
CA LEU A 98 9.75 -6.27 18.37
C LEU A 98 9.06 -5.61 19.57
N LEU A 99 8.03 -6.25 20.14
CA LEU A 99 7.21 -5.72 21.24
C LEU A 99 6.66 -4.31 20.98
N MET A 100 6.40 -3.98 19.71
CA MET A 100 6.03 -2.63 19.29
C MET A 100 4.69 -2.19 19.87
N CYS A 101 3.70 -3.09 19.95
CA CYS A 101 2.40 -2.77 20.54
C CYS A 101 2.51 -2.48 22.03
N GLU A 102 3.48 -3.08 22.72
CA GLU A 102 3.77 -2.75 24.11
C GLU A 102 4.37 -1.35 24.22
N SER A 103 5.40 -1.05 23.42
CA SER A 103 6.05 0.26 23.41
C SER A 103 5.06 1.39 23.07
N VAL A 104 4.24 1.22 22.04
CA VAL A 104 3.20 2.17 21.64
C VAL A 104 2.11 2.27 22.73
N GLY A 105 1.64 1.14 23.26
CA GLY A 105 0.61 1.09 24.30
C GLY A 105 1.03 1.83 25.57
N ARG A 106 2.27 1.63 26.04
CA ARG A 106 2.82 2.33 27.22
C ARG A 106 2.99 3.84 27.00
N LYS A 107 3.22 4.27 25.76
CA LYS A 107 3.33 5.70 25.40
C LYS A 107 1.96 6.37 25.35
N LEU A 108 0.91 5.64 24.95
CA LEU A 108 -0.47 6.11 24.90
C LEU A 108 -1.18 6.08 26.27
N PHE A 109 -0.95 5.03 27.06
CA PHE A 109 -1.64 4.78 28.33
C PHE A 109 -0.60 4.76 29.45
N PRO A 110 -0.30 5.91 30.08
CA PRO A 110 0.79 6.02 31.03
C PRO A 110 0.55 5.21 32.32
N TYR A 111 1.65 4.83 32.97
CA TYR A 111 1.67 4.02 34.19
C TYR A 111 0.91 4.63 35.37
N ASP A 112 0.71 5.96 35.40
CA ASP A 112 -0.01 6.65 36.46
C ASP A 112 -1.44 6.14 36.64
N GLU A 113 -2.04 5.55 35.59
CA GLU A 113 -3.36 4.88 35.63
C GLU A 113 -3.31 3.45 36.19
N TYR A 114 -2.12 2.92 36.50
CA TYR A 114 -1.85 1.51 36.81
C TYR A 114 -0.86 1.31 37.97
N MET A 115 -0.72 2.29 38.87
CA MET A 115 0.31 2.31 39.92
C MET A 115 0.32 1.08 40.85
N ASP A 116 -0.80 0.36 40.97
CA ASP A 116 -0.92 -0.83 41.83
C ASP A 116 -0.59 -2.15 41.09
N LEU A 117 -0.17 -2.10 39.82
CA LEU A 117 0.12 -3.28 39.01
C LEU A 117 1.62 -3.53 38.86
N GLU A 118 1.99 -4.80 38.95
CA GLU A 118 3.28 -5.29 38.46
C GLU A 118 3.46 -4.94 36.97
N ASP A 119 4.70 -4.71 36.54
CA ASP A 119 5.01 -4.26 35.18
C ASP A 119 4.50 -5.22 34.10
N VAL A 120 4.58 -6.53 34.35
CA VAL A 120 4.06 -7.56 33.44
C VAL A 120 2.54 -7.43 33.24
N HIS A 121 1.80 -7.14 34.32
CA HIS A 121 0.36 -6.93 34.28
C HIS A 121 0.01 -5.60 33.58
N TYR A 122 0.76 -4.53 33.85
CA TYR A 122 0.65 -3.26 33.15
C TYR A 122 0.86 -3.43 31.63
N ALA A 123 1.94 -4.10 31.21
CA ALA A 123 2.23 -4.41 29.81
C ALA A 123 1.08 -5.14 29.11
N TYR A 124 0.50 -6.13 29.78
CA TYR A 124 -0.66 -6.87 29.27
C TYR A 124 -1.90 -5.97 29.13
N ARG A 125 -2.17 -5.10 30.12
CA ARG A 125 -3.31 -4.19 30.11
C ARG A 125 -3.22 -3.17 28.99
N VAL A 126 -2.08 -2.49 28.82
CA VAL A 126 -1.93 -1.46 27.78
C VAL A 126 -1.96 -2.05 26.37
N ARG A 127 -1.41 -3.25 26.16
CA ARG A 127 -1.51 -3.96 24.88
C ARG A 127 -2.96 -4.30 24.52
N ASN A 128 -3.73 -4.79 25.50
CA ASN A 128 -5.15 -5.08 25.30
C ASN A 128 -5.98 -3.83 25.07
N ARG A 129 -5.69 -2.76 25.81
CA ARG A 129 -6.35 -1.46 25.67
C ARG A 129 -6.08 -0.86 24.29
N LEU A 130 -4.81 -0.82 23.87
CA LEU A 130 -4.41 -0.41 22.52
C LEU A 130 -5.22 -1.16 21.44
N ARG A 131 -5.36 -2.47 21.57
CA ARG A 131 -6.18 -3.24 20.62
C ARG A 131 -7.64 -2.82 20.64
N LYS A 132 -8.28 -2.80 21.83
CA LYS A 132 -9.72 -2.61 21.97
C LYS A 132 -10.17 -1.18 21.66
N GLU A 133 -9.42 -0.20 22.15
CA GLU A 133 -9.78 1.21 22.10
C GLU A 133 -9.21 1.93 20.89
N VAL A 134 -8.16 1.41 20.24
CA VAL A 134 -7.47 2.11 19.13
C VAL A 134 -7.46 1.27 17.85
N LEU A 135 -6.80 0.11 17.88
CA LEU A 135 -6.51 -0.68 16.66
C LEU A 135 -7.71 -1.47 16.11
N VAL A 136 -8.82 -1.55 16.84
CA VAL A 136 -10.10 -2.12 16.36
C VAL A 136 -11.06 -1.03 15.84
N PRO A 137 -11.33 0.07 16.59
CA PRO A 137 -12.29 1.07 16.13
C PRO A 137 -11.77 1.96 15.00
N LEU A 138 -10.51 2.41 15.03
CA LEU A 138 -9.98 3.31 14.00
C LEU A 138 -10.01 2.67 12.59
N PRO A 139 -9.53 1.42 12.38
CA PRO A 139 -9.60 0.80 11.05
C PRO A 139 -11.02 0.58 10.53
N LYS A 140 -12.00 0.38 11.41
CA LYS A 140 -13.41 0.23 11.02
C LYS A 140 -13.95 1.51 10.41
N VAL A 141 -13.68 2.66 11.04
CA VAL A 141 -14.14 3.96 10.57
C VAL A 141 -13.36 4.47 9.35
N LEU A 142 -12.11 4.04 9.20
CA LEU A 142 -11.34 4.24 7.97
C LEU A 142 -11.92 3.46 6.78
N GLU A 143 -12.85 2.52 7.03
CA GLU A 143 -13.51 1.67 6.02
C GLU A 143 -12.51 0.95 5.10
N ILE A 144 -11.45 0.43 5.71
CA ILE A 144 -10.37 -0.27 5.03
C ILE A 144 -10.89 -1.62 4.49
N PRO A 145 -10.62 -1.99 3.22
CA PRO A 145 -11.19 -3.20 2.62
C PRO A 145 -10.83 -4.48 3.38
N GLU A 146 -9.63 -4.55 3.94
CA GLU A 146 -9.16 -5.68 4.73
C GLU A 146 -10.06 -6.00 5.94
N VAL A 147 -10.71 -5.00 6.55
CA VAL A 147 -11.65 -5.20 7.66
C VAL A 147 -12.88 -6.01 7.20
N TYR A 148 -13.43 -5.67 6.04
CA TYR A 148 -14.58 -6.35 5.44
C TYR A 148 -14.21 -7.73 4.92
N ILE A 149 -13.07 -7.85 4.25
CA ILE A 149 -12.55 -9.11 3.71
C ILE A 149 -12.33 -10.13 4.83
N CYS A 150 -11.67 -9.73 5.92
CA CYS A 150 -11.42 -10.62 7.06
C CYS A 150 -12.71 -11.03 7.78
N ALA A 151 -13.74 -10.19 7.76
CA ALA A 151 -15.05 -10.48 8.33
C ALA A 151 -15.97 -11.28 7.38
N ASN A 152 -15.54 -11.57 6.15
CA ASN A 152 -16.41 -12.07 5.06
C ASN A 152 -17.65 -11.19 4.82
N ASN A 153 -17.58 -9.91 5.16
CA ASN A 153 -18.69 -8.97 5.01
C ASN A 153 -18.57 -8.21 3.68
N TRP A 154 -18.81 -8.92 2.59
CA TRP A 154 -18.65 -8.38 1.25
C TRP A 154 -19.76 -7.40 0.84
N GLU A 155 -20.94 -7.51 1.46
CA GLU A 155 -22.12 -6.70 1.15
C GLU A 155 -21.98 -5.23 1.59
N GLU A 156 -21.20 -4.98 2.64
CA GLU A 156 -20.99 -3.62 3.16
C GLU A 156 -19.71 -2.95 2.64
N LEU A 157 -18.85 -3.68 1.90
CA LEU A 157 -17.55 -3.17 1.46
C LEU A 157 -17.71 -1.91 0.57
N PRO A 158 -17.15 -0.74 0.95
CA PRO A 158 -17.34 0.49 0.19
C PRO A 158 -16.29 0.64 -0.92
N TYR A 159 -16.58 0.11 -2.12
CA TYR A 159 -15.64 0.09 -3.26
C TYR A 159 -15.05 1.47 -3.62
N LYS A 160 -15.83 2.55 -3.47
CA LYS A 160 -15.37 3.93 -3.72
C LYS A 160 -14.17 4.34 -2.86
N ARG A 161 -14.05 3.78 -1.64
CA ARG A 161 -12.96 4.09 -0.71
C ARG A 161 -11.76 3.17 -0.86
N VAL A 162 -11.87 2.12 -1.68
CA VAL A 162 -10.78 1.16 -1.88
C VAL A 162 -9.62 1.85 -2.59
N PRO A 163 -8.41 1.90 -1.97
CA PRO A 163 -7.24 2.48 -2.61
C PRO A 163 -6.83 1.75 -3.88
N SER A 164 -6.12 2.41 -4.79
CA SER A 164 -5.77 1.86 -6.11
C SER A 164 -4.96 0.56 -6.03
N ILE A 165 -4.00 0.49 -5.09
CA ILE A 165 -3.19 -0.72 -4.85
C ILE A 165 -4.04 -1.85 -4.27
N ALA A 166 -4.91 -1.55 -3.30
CA ALA A 166 -5.81 -2.54 -2.72
C ALA A 166 -6.79 -3.07 -3.78
N MET A 167 -7.27 -2.21 -4.68
CA MET A 167 -8.10 -2.62 -5.81
C MET A 167 -7.36 -3.61 -6.71
N LYS A 168 -6.10 -3.31 -7.07
CA LYS A 168 -5.25 -4.22 -7.86
C LYS A 168 -5.04 -5.56 -7.16
N MET A 169 -4.79 -5.55 -5.85
CA MET A 169 -4.51 -6.76 -5.06
C MET A 169 -5.74 -7.65 -4.82
N TYR A 170 -6.89 -7.04 -4.55
CA TYR A 170 -8.08 -7.77 -4.09
C TYR A 170 -9.17 -7.96 -5.15
N LYS A 171 -8.99 -7.45 -6.38
CA LYS A 171 -9.97 -7.57 -7.48
C LYS A 171 -10.47 -9.00 -7.69
N GLU A 172 -9.59 -10.00 -7.62
CA GLU A 172 -9.97 -11.40 -7.80
C GLU A 172 -10.92 -11.87 -6.70
N LEU A 173 -10.69 -11.43 -5.46
CA LEU A 173 -11.59 -11.71 -4.34
C LEU A 173 -12.93 -11.01 -4.53
N PHE A 174 -12.94 -9.78 -5.04
CA PHE A 174 -14.18 -9.06 -5.33
C PHE A 174 -15.02 -9.79 -6.39
N TYR A 175 -14.41 -10.22 -7.50
CA TYR A 175 -15.12 -11.03 -8.49
C TYR A 175 -15.56 -12.40 -7.97
N LYS A 176 -14.81 -13.00 -7.04
CA LYS A 176 -15.12 -14.31 -6.48
C LYS A 176 -16.28 -14.26 -5.47
N HIS A 177 -16.30 -13.25 -4.61
CA HIS A 177 -17.20 -13.20 -3.46
C HIS A 177 -18.35 -12.19 -3.60
N ASN A 178 -18.22 -11.17 -4.45
CA ASN A 178 -19.28 -10.18 -4.67
C ASN A 178 -19.26 -9.65 -6.11
N LYS A 179 -19.47 -10.56 -7.06
CA LYS A 179 -19.31 -10.30 -8.50
C LYS A 179 -20.30 -9.24 -9.00
N GLU A 180 -21.56 -9.37 -8.62
CA GLU A 180 -22.68 -8.56 -9.12
C GLU A 180 -22.52 -7.10 -8.68
N ARG A 181 -22.30 -6.86 -7.38
CA ARG A 181 -22.09 -5.50 -6.84
C ARG A 181 -20.79 -4.88 -7.34
N PHE A 182 -19.74 -5.68 -7.49
CA PHE A 182 -18.48 -5.18 -8.03
C PHE A 182 -18.61 -4.75 -9.49
N LYS A 183 -19.29 -5.54 -10.33
CA LYS A 183 -19.60 -5.15 -11.71
C LYS A 183 -20.45 -3.88 -11.78
N GLN A 184 -21.50 -3.80 -10.97
CA GLN A 184 -22.32 -2.59 -10.89
C GLN A 184 -21.49 -1.36 -10.52
N TYR A 185 -20.56 -1.52 -9.57
CA TYR A 185 -19.62 -0.45 -9.21
C TYR A 185 -18.73 -0.04 -10.40
N LEU A 186 -18.16 -0.98 -11.16
CA LEU A 186 -17.34 -0.67 -12.32
C LEU A 186 -18.15 0.04 -13.43
N GLU A 187 -19.38 -0.39 -13.67
CA GLU A 187 -20.31 0.30 -14.58
C GLU A 187 -20.65 1.71 -14.10
N ASP A 188 -20.85 1.91 -12.80
CA ASP A 188 -21.12 3.23 -12.22
C ASP A 188 -19.89 4.14 -12.32
N VAL A 189 -18.66 3.60 -12.24
CA VAL A 189 -17.42 4.34 -12.52
C VAL A 189 -17.36 4.71 -14.00
N GLN A 190 -17.66 3.78 -14.91
CA GLN A 190 -17.64 4.01 -16.35
C GLN A 190 -18.63 5.11 -16.76
N ASN A 191 -19.82 5.13 -16.13
CA ASN A 191 -20.85 6.14 -16.34
C ASN A 191 -20.59 7.46 -15.57
N GLY A 192 -19.48 7.57 -14.84
CA GLY A 192 -19.11 8.77 -14.09
C GLY A 192 -19.94 9.07 -12.85
N LYS A 193 -20.78 8.12 -12.38
CA LYS A 193 -21.57 8.25 -11.15
C LYS A 193 -20.71 8.16 -9.89
N THR A 194 -19.62 7.39 -9.96
CA THR A 194 -18.63 7.26 -8.91
C THR A 194 -17.21 7.26 -9.47
N THR A 195 -16.21 7.17 -8.61
CA THR A 195 -14.80 7.25 -8.99
C THR A 195 -14.03 6.06 -8.46
N ILE A 196 -13.07 5.58 -9.25
CA ILE A 196 -12.06 4.62 -8.84
C ILE A 196 -10.75 5.33 -8.48
N ALA A 197 -10.05 4.85 -7.46
CA ALA A 197 -8.72 5.35 -7.13
C ALA A 197 -7.68 4.84 -8.15
N ALA A 198 -6.80 5.73 -8.62
CA ALA A 198 -5.66 5.41 -9.49
C ALA A 198 -4.32 6.00 -9.02
N GLY A 199 -4.32 6.97 -8.10
CA GLY A 199 -3.17 7.86 -7.88
C GLY A 199 -1.89 7.20 -7.33
N ALA A 200 -1.96 6.03 -6.70
CA ALA A 200 -0.77 5.34 -6.20
C ALA A 200 -0.21 4.28 -7.16
N LEU A 201 -0.91 3.98 -8.27
CA LEU A 201 -0.41 3.04 -9.28
C LEU A 201 0.41 3.79 -10.32
N LEU A 202 1.50 3.18 -10.78
CA LEU A 202 2.26 3.68 -11.92
C LEU A 202 1.64 3.21 -13.25
N PRO A 203 1.84 3.95 -14.36
CA PRO A 203 1.25 3.59 -15.66
C PRO A 203 1.55 2.14 -16.09
N HIS A 204 2.80 1.70 -15.91
CA HIS A 204 3.23 0.34 -16.25
C HIS A 204 2.57 -0.74 -15.38
N GLU A 205 2.23 -0.41 -14.13
CA GLU A 205 1.53 -1.33 -13.22
C GLU A 205 0.06 -1.50 -13.61
N ILE A 206 -0.57 -0.45 -14.14
CA ILE A 206 -1.94 -0.50 -14.65
C ILE A 206 -1.97 -1.40 -15.89
N ILE A 207 -1.10 -1.17 -16.88
CA ILE A 207 -1.11 -1.99 -18.10
C ILE A 207 -0.65 -3.43 -17.83
N ALA A 208 0.22 -3.66 -16.83
CA ALA A 208 0.61 -5.02 -16.45
C ALA A 208 -0.60 -5.83 -15.98
N SER A 209 -1.57 -5.18 -15.34
CA SER A 209 -2.80 -5.83 -14.88
C SER A 209 -3.72 -6.30 -16.00
N LEU A 210 -3.53 -5.85 -17.24
CA LEU A 210 -4.26 -6.35 -18.43
C LEU A 210 -3.99 -7.84 -18.70
N LYS A 211 -2.89 -8.39 -18.18
CA LYS A 211 -2.53 -9.80 -18.32
C LYS A 211 -3.34 -10.72 -17.40
N ASP A 212 -3.97 -10.14 -16.38
CA ASP A 212 -4.77 -10.88 -15.41
C ASP A 212 -6.19 -11.10 -15.96
N SER A 213 -6.81 -12.25 -15.73
CA SER A 213 -8.15 -12.56 -16.27
C SER A 213 -9.25 -11.59 -15.82
N THR A 214 -9.10 -10.99 -14.64
CA THR A 214 -10.02 -10.03 -14.02
C THR A 214 -9.52 -8.59 -14.07
N GLY A 215 -8.37 -8.35 -14.70
CA GLY A 215 -7.71 -7.05 -14.71
C GLY A 215 -8.20 -6.04 -15.75
N PRO A 216 -8.62 -6.42 -16.98
CA PRO A 216 -8.83 -5.45 -18.06
C PRO A 216 -9.81 -4.32 -17.76
N GLU A 217 -10.96 -4.63 -17.17
CA GLU A 217 -12.00 -3.65 -16.84
C GLU A 217 -11.51 -2.65 -15.78
N VAL A 218 -10.89 -3.15 -14.71
CA VAL A 218 -10.30 -2.31 -13.65
C VAL A 218 -9.15 -1.46 -14.20
N ALA A 219 -8.29 -2.04 -15.03
CA ALA A 219 -7.15 -1.37 -15.64
C ALA A 219 -7.60 -0.20 -16.54
N GLU A 220 -8.61 -0.41 -17.37
CA GLU A 220 -9.20 0.61 -18.23
C GLU A 220 -9.70 1.81 -17.41
N LEU A 221 -10.47 1.55 -16.36
CA LEU A 221 -11.03 2.60 -15.51
C LEU A 221 -9.96 3.34 -14.71
N GLN A 222 -8.95 2.63 -14.19
CA GLN A 222 -7.82 3.25 -13.49
C GLN A 222 -6.95 4.07 -14.45
N TRP A 223 -6.74 3.60 -15.68
CA TRP A 223 -6.02 4.34 -16.71
C TRP A 223 -6.75 5.64 -17.06
N ASN A 224 -8.04 5.55 -17.41
CA ASN A 224 -8.85 6.72 -17.74
C ASN A 224 -8.88 7.75 -16.59
N ARG A 225 -8.95 7.27 -15.34
CA ARG A 225 -8.84 8.14 -14.16
C ARG A 225 -7.48 8.83 -14.08
N MET A 226 -6.38 8.11 -14.26
CA MET A 226 -5.03 8.65 -14.22
C MET A 226 -4.81 9.72 -15.29
N VAL A 227 -5.17 9.43 -16.55
CA VAL A 227 -5.05 10.37 -17.67
C VAL A 227 -5.92 11.60 -17.41
N GLY A 228 -7.15 11.42 -16.94
CA GLY A 228 -8.05 12.52 -16.60
C GLY A 228 -7.51 13.42 -15.47
N ASP A 229 -6.93 12.83 -14.43
CA ASP A 229 -6.35 13.59 -13.31
C ASP A 229 -5.08 14.35 -13.72
N LEU A 230 -4.26 13.79 -14.61
CA LEU A 230 -3.09 14.48 -15.17
C LEU A 230 -3.50 15.60 -16.13
N ALA A 231 -4.45 15.35 -17.02
CA ALA A 231 -4.96 16.35 -17.97
C ALA A 231 -5.56 17.57 -17.27
N LYS A 232 -6.15 17.41 -16.08
CA LYS A 232 -6.62 18.52 -15.23
C LYS A 232 -5.50 19.42 -14.70
N LYS A 233 -4.28 18.88 -14.55
CA LYS A 233 -3.10 19.65 -14.13
C LYS A 233 -2.43 20.37 -15.31
N GLY A 234 -2.64 19.87 -16.52
CA GLY A 234 -2.12 20.45 -17.75
C GLY A 234 -1.95 19.40 -18.84
N LYS A 235 -1.85 19.86 -20.08
CA LYS A 235 -1.49 19.04 -21.23
C LYS A 235 -0.06 19.32 -21.67
N LEU A 236 0.52 18.39 -22.42
CA LEU A 236 1.86 18.53 -22.95
C LEU A 236 1.81 19.24 -24.31
N THR A 237 2.37 20.46 -24.36
CA THR A 237 2.50 21.24 -25.59
C THR A 237 3.74 20.79 -26.37
N ASN A 238 3.62 20.55 -27.68
CA ASN A 238 4.75 20.18 -28.55
C ASN A 238 5.59 18.99 -28.05
N CYS A 239 4.94 18.00 -27.45
CA CYS A 239 5.59 16.81 -26.93
C CYS A 239 5.20 15.58 -27.76
N MET A 240 6.19 14.75 -28.09
CA MET A 240 6.00 13.50 -28.82
C MET A 240 6.74 12.37 -28.11
N ALA A 241 6.09 11.21 -28.04
CA ALA A 241 6.71 10.00 -27.53
C ALA A 241 7.53 9.29 -28.61
N ILE A 242 8.75 8.90 -28.26
CA ILE A 242 9.61 8.02 -29.05
C ILE A 242 9.77 6.73 -28.25
N CYS A 243 9.31 5.61 -28.80
CA CYS A 243 9.15 4.36 -28.06
C CYS A 243 10.12 3.30 -28.57
N ASP A 244 10.99 2.80 -27.69
CA ASP A 244 11.77 1.59 -27.93
C ASP A 244 10.97 0.35 -27.50
N VAL A 245 10.55 -0.43 -28.49
CA VAL A 245 9.84 -1.70 -28.30
C VAL A 245 10.68 -2.88 -28.81
N SER A 246 12.00 -2.72 -28.82
CA SER A 246 12.94 -3.75 -29.24
C SER A 246 12.95 -4.98 -28.34
N GLY A 247 13.48 -6.09 -28.85
CA GLY A 247 13.61 -7.33 -28.08
C GLY A 247 14.41 -7.17 -26.78
N SER A 248 15.40 -6.27 -26.75
CA SER A 248 16.18 -5.95 -25.54
C SER A 248 15.37 -5.27 -24.44
N MET A 249 14.22 -4.68 -24.78
CA MET A 249 13.32 -4.06 -23.81
C MET A 249 12.44 -5.08 -23.08
N SER A 250 12.54 -6.38 -23.37
CA SER A 250 11.71 -7.42 -22.76
C SER A 250 11.62 -7.32 -21.23
N GLY A 251 10.41 -7.58 -20.70
CA GLY A 251 10.10 -7.47 -19.27
C GLY A 251 9.59 -6.08 -18.87
N THR A 252 9.97 -5.62 -17.67
CA THR A 252 9.55 -4.32 -17.13
C THR A 252 9.90 -3.13 -18.04
N PRO A 253 11.08 -3.06 -18.71
CA PRO A 253 11.40 -1.92 -19.57
C PRO A 253 10.38 -1.73 -20.71
N MET A 254 9.89 -2.81 -21.33
CA MET A 254 8.87 -2.79 -22.37
C MET A 254 7.55 -2.23 -21.82
N GLU A 255 7.12 -2.70 -20.65
CA GLU A 255 5.88 -2.22 -20.03
C GLU A 255 5.97 -0.74 -19.66
N VAL A 256 7.13 -0.29 -19.16
CA VAL A 256 7.37 1.12 -18.88
C VAL A 256 7.35 1.96 -20.15
N CYS A 257 8.02 1.51 -21.21
CA CYS A 257 8.05 2.22 -22.49
C CYS A 257 6.66 2.33 -23.11
N VAL A 258 5.93 1.23 -23.20
CA VAL A 258 4.57 1.18 -23.77
C VAL A 258 3.62 2.06 -22.96
N ALA A 259 3.67 1.99 -21.63
CA ALA A 259 2.79 2.78 -20.78
C ALA A 259 3.11 4.27 -20.89
N LEU A 260 4.38 4.68 -20.80
CA LEU A 260 4.75 6.08 -20.90
C LEU A 260 4.51 6.63 -22.31
N GLY A 261 4.80 5.84 -23.35
CA GLY A 261 4.53 6.21 -24.73
C GLY A 261 3.06 6.48 -24.99
N LEU A 262 2.19 5.60 -24.50
CA LEU A 262 0.75 5.81 -24.57
C LEU A 262 0.29 7.01 -23.74
N LEU A 263 0.79 7.15 -22.51
CA LEU A 263 0.41 8.24 -21.61
C LEU A 263 0.77 9.62 -22.19
N ILE A 264 2.00 9.77 -22.69
CA ILE A 264 2.46 11.00 -23.33
C ILE A 264 1.61 11.29 -24.56
N SER A 265 1.40 10.28 -25.42
CA SER A 265 0.57 10.38 -26.61
C SER A 265 -0.86 10.86 -26.31
N GLU A 266 -1.48 10.39 -25.22
CA GLU A 266 -2.84 10.81 -24.83
C GLU A 266 -2.89 12.18 -24.14
N LEU A 267 -1.82 12.60 -23.44
CA LEU A 267 -1.71 13.89 -22.77
C LEU A 267 -1.19 15.01 -23.67
N SER A 268 -0.58 14.67 -24.80
CA SER A 268 -0.12 15.65 -25.79
C SER A 268 -1.28 16.37 -26.47
N GLU A 269 -1.05 17.63 -26.80
CA GLU A 269 -1.97 18.42 -27.61
C GLU A 269 -1.85 18.09 -29.11
N GLU A 270 -2.82 18.57 -29.91
CA GLU A 270 -2.69 18.53 -31.36
C GLU A 270 -1.45 19.32 -31.81
N PRO A 271 -0.72 18.88 -32.85
CA PRO A 271 -1.02 17.76 -33.75
C PRO A 271 -0.45 16.40 -33.27
N TRP A 272 0.07 16.30 -32.05
CA TRP A 272 0.81 15.12 -31.56
C TRP A 272 -0.06 14.12 -30.79
N LYS A 273 -1.25 14.56 -30.38
CA LYS A 273 -2.22 13.73 -29.66
C LYS A 273 -2.49 12.41 -30.38
N GLY A 274 -2.34 11.31 -29.66
CA GLY A 274 -2.58 9.96 -30.17
C GLY A 274 -1.49 9.47 -31.13
N LYS A 275 -0.33 10.14 -31.21
CA LYS A 275 0.76 9.80 -32.14
C LYS A 275 2.07 9.53 -31.38
N LEU A 276 2.88 8.65 -31.94
CA LEU A 276 4.22 8.33 -31.42
C LEU A 276 5.13 7.79 -32.53
N ILE A 277 6.43 7.82 -32.28
CA ILE A 277 7.46 7.32 -33.20
C ILE A 277 8.09 6.06 -32.64
N THR A 278 8.37 5.08 -33.49
CA THR A 278 9.20 3.92 -33.12
C THR A 278 10.68 4.28 -33.06
N PHE A 279 11.35 3.79 -32.03
CA PHE A 279 12.79 3.88 -31.92
C PHE A 279 13.44 2.69 -32.64
N SER A 280 13.78 2.87 -33.91
CA SER A 280 14.35 1.84 -34.76
C SER A 280 15.34 2.42 -35.79
N ARG A 281 15.86 1.58 -36.68
CA ARG A 281 16.78 1.97 -37.77
C ARG A 281 16.06 2.79 -38.83
N ASN A 282 14.76 2.57 -38.97
CA ASN A 282 13.86 3.30 -39.86
C ASN A 282 12.65 3.71 -39.01
N PRO A 283 12.77 4.81 -38.23
CA PRO A 283 11.69 5.27 -37.38
C PRO A 283 10.41 5.47 -38.18
N GLU A 284 9.31 4.90 -37.68
CA GLU A 284 8.00 5.04 -38.28
C GLU A 284 7.10 5.88 -37.40
N PHE A 285 6.34 6.75 -38.03
CA PHE A 285 5.34 7.57 -37.38
C PHE A 285 4.02 6.80 -37.30
N HIS A 286 3.55 6.55 -36.08
CA HIS A 286 2.33 5.80 -35.85
C HIS A 286 1.26 6.65 -35.15
N MET A 287 0.04 6.55 -35.66
CA MET A 287 -1.15 6.93 -34.92
C MET A 287 -1.66 5.71 -34.15
N VAL A 288 -1.76 5.83 -32.83
CA VAL A 288 -2.19 4.74 -31.95
C VAL A 288 -3.60 4.31 -32.32
N LYS A 289 -3.78 3.03 -32.64
CA LYS A 289 -5.08 2.44 -32.98
C LYS A 289 -5.59 1.59 -31.81
N GLY A 290 -6.90 1.61 -31.61
CA GLY A 290 -7.59 0.83 -30.58
C GLY A 290 -8.56 1.66 -29.76
N LYS A 291 -9.67 1.04 -29.34
CA LYS A 291 -10.66 1.64 -28.44
C LYS A 291 -10.31 1.40 -26.98
N THR A 292 -9.88 0.18 -26.66
CA THR A 292 -9.52 -0.23 -25.29
C THR A 292 -8.03 -0.03 -25.02
N LEU A 293 -7.66 0.11 -23.75
CA LEU A 293 -6.28 0.12 -23.27
C LEU A 293 -5.51 -1.13 -23.71
N SER A 294 -6.17 -2.30 -23.72
CA SER A 294 -5.59 -3.54 -24.22
C SER A 294 -5.21 -3.44 -25.70
N GLU A 295 -6.12 -2.96 -26.55
CA GLU A 295 -5.86 -2.76 -27.97
C GLU A 295 -4.74 -1.75 -28.21
N LYS A 296 -4.79 -0.60 -27.53
CA LYS A 296 -3.79 0.47 -27.66
C LYS A 296 -2.40 0.00 -27.25
N THR A 297 -2.28 -0.67 -26.09
CA THR A 297 -0.98 -1.18 -25.62
C THR A 297 -0.46 -2.30 -26.50
N ASN A 298 -1.32 -3.19 -27.01
CA ASN A 298 -0.93 -4.24 -27.95
C ASN A 298 -0.52 -3.70 -29.31
N PHE A 299 -1.14 -2.61 -29.77
CA PHE A 299 -0.72 -1.90 -30.97
C PHE A 299 0.72 -1.41 -30.83
N ILE A 300 1.06 -0.77 -29.71
CA ILE A 300 2.41 -0.25 -29.45
C ILE A 300 3.44 -1.39 -29.33
N ARG A 301 3.12 -2.46 -28.59
CA ARG A 301 4.01 -3.62 -28.41
C ARG A 301 4.36 -4.35 -29.72
N ARG A 302 3.52 -4.21 -30.75
CA ARG A 302 3.68 -4.90 -32.03
C ARG A 302 4.23 -4.01 -33.13
N MET A 303 4.58 -2.77 -32.82
CA MET A 303 5.23 -1.89 -33.79
C MET A 303 6.58 -2.50 -34.20
N ASP A 304 6.94 -2.33 -35.47
CA ASP A 304 8.20 -2.85 -35.97
C ASP A 304 9.38 -2.06 -35.38
N TRP A 305 10.35 -2.78 -34.82
CA TRP A 305 11.53 -2.21 -34.17
C TRP A 305 12.82 -2.42 -34.99
N GLY A 306 12.75 -3.09 -36.15
CA GLY A 306 13.80 -3.02 -37.18
C GLY A 306 15.23 -3.46 -36.79
N GLY A 307 15.43 -4.09 -35.62
CA GLY A 307 16.69 -4.70 -35.18
C GLY A 307 17.77 -3.75 -34.61
N ASN A 308 18.01 -2.63 -35.27
CA ASN A 308 19.06 -1.65 -34.93
C ASN A 308 18.46 -0.25 -34.73
N THR A 309 19.22 0.70 -34.20
CA THR A 309 18.73 2.02 -33.77
C THR A 309 19.43 3.17 -34.51
N ALA A 310 18.68 4.20 -34.94
CA ALA A 310 19.24 5.43 -35.50
C ALA A 310 18.53 6.69 -34.95
N PHE A 311 18.99 7.22 -33.81
CA PHE A 311 18.39 8.38 -33.12
C PHE A 311 18.27 9.63 -34.02
N GLN A 312 19.28 9.91 -34.84
CA GLN A 312 19.30 11.09 -35.72
C GLN A 312 18.20 11.10 -36.78
N LYS A 313 17.64 9.94 -37.16
CA LYS A 313 16.57 9.86 -38.17
C LYS A 313 15.20 10.31 -37.63
N VAL A 314 15.07 10.50 -36.33
CA VAL A 314 13.83 10.94 -35.69
C VAL A 314 13.62 12.45 -35.82
N PHE A 315 14.70 13.22 -36.04
CA PHE A 315 14.70 14.68 -36.18
C PHE A 315 14.79 15.08 -37.65
#